data_AF-A0A959X4R4-F1
#
_entry.id   AF-A0A959X4R4-F1
#
_cell.length_a   1.000
_cell.length_b   1.000
_cell.length_c   1.000
_cell.angle_alpha   90.00
_cell.angle_beta   90.00
_cell.angle_gamma   90.00
#
_symmetry.space_group_name_H-M   'P 1'
#
loop_
_entity.id
_entity.type
_entity.pdbx_description
1 polymer ?
#
loop_
_entity_poly.entity_id
_entity_poly.type
_entity_poly.pdbx_seq_one_letter_code
_entity_poly.pdbx_strand_id
1 'polypeptide(L)'
;HRGYDKQAEADIAGGAFLSNFAPLTREDARAIADDAVAFSKFTRPMQGLIRTVADGEGDAPFFVSSAHPRIVNGAPSKNPRYLQVRPDIARPQETAVAEMAARLHRRLPMDAPLRLPVDVVAAGRRNNAAEPGVPPLCCYAPLHFMERPELFMEFISSMTGKSPSTTGAGSEGAMTKGPFNALASVVDLNAAFLSFALTGYDGWLSSAGVIGPNVRVDHDISLLVPEVFSRMTPEERSATNLIAEGALERVEDFELDGELIEASRLGYRMTERFQSKYFGRIFMHPHVVFSENMLRPELQDEEAYAESVRTIVTTHQRVAQSYIDDGTIALAVPPVKALLEIMATGESDGMTLHDPAFRAMFTREQILPSDWYRDRLKAQAASIALHAERTVGSMKRFIGEPTNVLAAERLGITERIVSMQSTLAHYSSDEAADELSGTLGRQVNWR
;
A
#
# COMPACT_ATOMS: atom_id res chain seq x y z
N HIS A 1 23.96 -3.17 12.20
CA HIS A 1 25.24 -2.47 12.09
C HIS A 1 25.26 -1.31 13.08
N ARG A 2 26.35 -1.12 13.84
CA ARG A 2 26.47 -0.07 14.86
C ARG A 2 26.49 1.31 14.21
N GLY A 3 25.71 2.26 14.73
CA GLY A 3 25.71 3.66 14.31
C GLY A 3 24.97 3.97 13.01
N TYR A 4 24.48 2.95 12.32
CA TYR A 4 23.82 3.10 11.02
C TYR A 4 22.38 3.60 11.19
N ASP A 5 21.57 2.87 11.97
CA ASP A 5 20.19 3.23 12.25
C ASP A 5 20.11 4.08 13.53
N LYS A 6 20.14 5.40 13.33
CA LYS A 6 20.12 6.37 14.44
C LYS A 6 18.78 6.38 15.17
N GLN A 7 17.68 6.12 14.47
CA GLN A 7 16.35 6.12 15.06
C GLN A 7 16.18 4.89 15.96
N ALA A 8 16.50 3.70 15.46
CA ALA A 8 16.41 2.48 16.27
C ALA A 8 17.34 2.54 17.49
N GLU A 9 18.56 3.05 17.35
CA GLU A 9 19.46 3.19 18.50
C GLU A 9 18.94 4.17 19.55
N ALA A 10 18.33 5.28 19.14
CA ALA A 10 17.69 6.22 20.07
C ALA A 10 16.47 5.60 20.76
N ASP A 11 15.60 4.92 20.01
CA ASP A 11 14.37 4.32 20.54
C ASP A 11 14.66 3.16 21.52
N ILE A 12 15.61 2.29 21.16
CA ILE A 12 16.03 1.17 22.02
C ILE A 12 16.67 1.71 23.30
N ALA A 13 17.55 2.71 23.19
CA ALA A 13 18.16 3.35 24.36
C ALA A 13 17.15 4.10 25.24
N GLY A 14 16.05 4.58 24.64
CA GLY A 14 14.97 5.29 25.33
C GLY A 14 13.97 4.41 26.08
N GLY A 15 14.10 3.07 26.02
CA GLY A 15 13.26 2.15 26.80
C GLY A 15 12.00 1.65 26.09
N ALA A 16 12.09 1.33 24.79
CA ALA A 16 11.00 0.68 24.06
C ALA A 16 10.67 -0.73 24.60
N PHE A 17 9.47 -1.25 24.28
CA PHE A 17 9.20 -2.69 24.41
C PHE A 17 9.99 -3.45 23.35
N LEU A 18 10.75 -4.47 23.77
CA LEU A 18 11.75 -5.15 22.94
C LEU A 18 11.44 -6.65 22.83
N SER A 19 11.75 -7.26 21.68
CA SER A 19 11.66 -8.70 21.44
C SER A 19 12.76 -9.18 20.50
N ASN A 20 13.19 -10.44 20.66
CA ASN A 20 14.26 -11.06 19.89
C ASN A 20 15.62 -10.34 19.96
N PHE A 21 15.94 -9.75 21.10
CA PHE A 21 17.28 -9.27 21.45
C PHE A 21 17.94 -10.17 22.50
N ALA A 22 19.27 -10.16 22.53
CA ALA A 22 20.02 -10.87 23.57
C ALA A 22 19.90 -10.10 24.91
N PRO A 23 19.62 -10.77 26.05
CA PRO A 23 19.65 -10.15 27.36
C PRO A 23 21.12 -10.04 27.82
N LEU A 24 21.69 -8.85 27.69
CA LEU A 24 23.09 -8.57 28.05
C LEU A 24 23.19 -8.15 29.52
N THR A 25 24.30 -8.49 30.18
CA THR A 25 24.56 -8.21 31.59
C THR A 25 25.46 -6.98 31.77
N ARG A 26 25.68 -6.55 33.01
CA ARG A 26 26.66 -5.50 33.34
C ARG A 26 28.08 -5.83 32.86
N GLU A 27 28.48 -7.10 32.91
CA GLU A 27 29.80 -7.53 32.44
C GLU A 27 29.92 -7.38 30.92
N ASP A 28 28.86 -7.74 30.18
CA ASP A 28 28.80 -7.53 28.73
C ASP A 28 28.88 -6.03 28.40
N ALA A 29 28.22 -5.16 29.18
CA ALA A 29 28.30 -3.71 28.98
C ALA A 29 29.74 -3.18 29.12
N ARG A 30 30.48 -3.66 30.14
CA ARG A 30 31.90 -3.31 30.34
C ARG A 30 32.76 -3.81 29.19
N ALA A 31 32.61 -5.07 28.80
CA ALA A 31 33.34 -5.64 27.68
C ALA A 31 33.08 -4.88 26.36
N ILE A 32 31.82 -4.47 26.13
CA ILE A 32 31.45 -3.66 24.96
C ILE A 32 32.08 -2.26 25.04
N ALA A 33 32.14 -1.64 26.22
CA ALA A 33 32.72 -0.31 26.41
C ALA A 33 34.26 -0.31 26.31
N ASP A 34 34.92 -1.38 26.78
CA ASP A 34 36.37 -1.55 26.74
C ASP A 34 36.90 -1.75 25.31
N ASP A 35 36.10 -2.33 24.40
CA ASP A 35 36.36 -2.29 22.96
C ASP A 35 36.05 -0.89 22.40
N ALA A 36 36.94 0.07 22.70
CA ALA A 36 36.77 1.48 22.37
C ALA A 36 36.50 1.72 20.87
N VAL A 37 37.08 0.92 19.98
CA VAL A 37 36.92 1.06 18.52
C VAL A 37 35.53 0.65 18.08
N ALA A 38 35.02 -0.48 18.58
CA ALA A 38 33.70 -0.93 18.20
C ALA A 38 32.60 -0.18 18.97
N PHE A 39 32.91 0.32 20.17
CA PHE A 39 32.05 1.17 20.97
C PHE A 39 31.83 2.54 20.33
N SER A 40 32.89 3.17 19.79
CA SER A 40 32.80 4.49 19.16
C SER A 40 31.90 4.53 17.93
N LYS A 41 31.57 3.36 17.36
CA LYS A 41 30.65 3.21 16.22
C LYS A 41 29.18 3.34 16.61
N PHE A 42 28.81 3.16 17.88
CA PHE A 42 27.43 3.41 18.32
C PHE A 42 27.10 4.90 18.30
N THR A 43 25.83 5.24 18.14
CA THR A 43 25.34 6.61 18.37
C THR A 43 25.40 6.98 19.85
N ARG A 44 25.38 8.29 20.15
CA ARG A 44 25.44 8.81 21.52
C ARG A 44 24.36 8.21 22.45
N PRO A 45 23.08 8.06 22.05
CA PRO A 45 22.07 7.44 22.90
C PRO A 45 22.45 6.03 23.34
N MET A 46 22.88 5.17 22.41
CA MET A 46 23.27 3.80 22.71
C MET A 46 24.56 3.72 23.52
N GLN A 47 25.55 4.58 23.24
CA GLN A 47 26.74 4.72 24.08
C GLN A 47 26.39 5.13 25.51
N GLY A 48 25.44 6.05 25.68
CA GLY A 48 24.94 6.49 26.98
C GLY A 48 24.36 5.34 27.78
N LEU A 49 23.42 4.58 27.17
CA LEU A 49 22.85 3.39 27.80
C LEU A 49 23.92 2.39 28.26
N ILE A 50 24.86 2.05 27.38
CA ILE A 50 25.92 1.07 27.68
C ILE A 50 26.80 1.56 28.84
N ARG A 51 27.18 2.85 28.86
CA ARG A 51 28.00 3.43 29.94
C ARG A 51 27.27 3.40 31.28
N THR A 52 26.03 3.89 31.33
CA THR A 52 25.18 3.87 32.53
C THR A 52 25.13 2.45 33.12
N VAL A 53 24.91 1.43 32.28
CA VAL A 53 24.89 0.04 32.74
C VAL A 53 26.27 -0.46 33.21
N ALA A 54 27.35 -0.12 32.49
CA ALA A 54 28.72 -0.53 32.80
C ALA A 54 29.25 0.08 34.12
N ASP A 55 28.96 1.37 34.34
CA ASP A 55 29.25 2.14 35.55
C ASP A 55 28.41 1.67 36.75
N GLY A 56 27.32 0.99 36.44
CA GLY A 56 26.49 0.29 37.39
C GLY A 56 25.37 1.11 37.99
N GLU A 57 24.92 2.09 37.23
CA GLU A 57 23.74 2.88 37.53
C GLU A 57 22.47 2.07 37.18
N GLY A 58 21.58 1.90 38.16
CA GLY A 58 20.32 1.17 38.03
C GLY A 58 20.36 -0.28 38.54
N ASP A 59 19.17 -0.80 38.84
CA ASP A 59 18.96 -2.12 39.48
C ASP A 59 18.59 -3.23 38.48
N ALA A 60 18.45 -2.90 37.19
CA ALA A 60 18.07 -3.87 36.18
C ALA A 60 19.20 -4.90 35.95
N PRO A 61 18.91 -6.22 36.04
CA PRO A 61 19.94 -7.24 35.84
C PRO A 61 20.39 -7.39 34.38
N PHE A 62 19.61 -6.85 33.44
CA PHE A 62 19.88 -6.96 32.00
C PHE A 62 19.64 -5.65 31.27
N PHE A 63 20.31 -5.48 30.13
CA PHE A 63 20.06 -4.45 29.13
C PHE A 63 20.08 -5.06 27.72
N VAL A 64 19.69 -4.25 26.73
CA VAL A 64 19.69 -4.65 25.31
C VAL A 64 20.51 -3.65 24.50
N SER A 65 21.19 -4.15 23.48
CA SER A 65 21.93 -3.36 22.51
C SER A 65 21.40 -3.59 21.09
N SER A 66 21.30 -2.53 20.29
CA SER A 66 20.89 -2.59 18.88
C SER A 66 21.73 -3.55 18.03
N ALA A 67 22.98 -3.82 18.44
CA ALA A 67 23.91 -4.68 17.74
C ALA A 67 23.82 -6.17 18.13
N HIS A 68 23.01 -6.53 19.12
CA HIS A 68 22.97 -7.87 19.69
C HIS A 68 21.55 -8.48 19.66
N PRO A 69 21.06 -8.91 18.48
CA PRO A 69 19.86 -9.73 18.39
C PRO A 69 20.00 -11.04 19.17
N ARG A 70 18.87 -11.66 19.51
CA ARG A 70 18.82 -12.98 20.14
C ARG A 70 19.52 -14.01 19.25
N ILE A 71 20.34 -14.87 19.84
CA ILE A 71 20.92 -16.02 19.13
C ILE A 71 19.86 -17.13 18.98
N VAL A 72 19.65 -17.59 17.76
CA VAL A 72 18.76 -18.71 17.39
C VAL A 72 19.58 -19.67 16.53
N ASN A 73 19.71 -20.93 16.96
CA ASN A 73 20.52 -21.96 16.28
C ASN A 73 21.97 -21.51 16.00
N GLY A 74 22.59 -20.84 16.97
CA GLY A 74 23.98 -20.39 16.88
C GLY A 74 24.22 -19.11 16.07
N ALA A 75 23.18 -18.50 15.47
CA ALA A 75 23.31 -17.26 14.71
C ALA A 75 22.39 -16.14 15.26
N PRO A 76 22.76 -14.86 15.12
CA PRO A 76 21.86 -13.75 15.43
C PRO A 76 20.55 -13.84 14.62
N SER A 77 19.43 -13.67 15.30
CA SER A 77 18.10 -13.62 14.68
C SER A 77 18.05 -12.51 13.63
N LYS A 78 17.50 -12.84 12.45
CA LYS A 78 17.20 -11.88 11.38
C LYS A 78 15.90 -11.10 11.63
N ASN A 79 15.23 -11.32 12.77
CA ASN A 79 13.95 -10.72 13.12
C ASN A 79 13.97 -10.02 14.51
N PRO A 80 14.90 -9.09 14.78
CA PRO A 80 14.83 -8.23 15.97
C PRO A 80 13.59 -7.32 15.88
N ARG A 81 12.92 -7.06 17.01
CA ARG A 81 11.66 -6.30 17.05
C ARG A 81 11.61 -5.35 18.23
N TYR A 82 11.01 -4.19 18.02
CA TYR A 82 10.63 -3.28 19.09
C TYR A 82 9.31 -2.57 18.74
N LEU A 83 8.56 -2.13 19.75
CA LEU A 83 7.40 -1.28 19.54
C LEU A 83 7.83 0.18 19.58
N GLN A 84 7.96 0.78 18.39
CA GLN A 84 8.24 2.20 18.24
C GLN A 84 7.02 3.04 18.61
N VAL A 85 7.22 4.11 19.39
CA VAL A 85 6.17 5.12 19.59
C VAL A 85 5.93 5.81 18.25
N ARG A 86 4.67 5.88 17.81
CA ARG A 86 4.33 6.45 16.51
C ARG A 86 4.92 7.87 16.37
N PRO A 87 5.65 8.20 15.29
CA PRO A 87 6.45 9.43 15.26
C PRO A 87 5.66 10.74 15.39
N ASP A 88 4.42 10.80 14.92
CA ASP A 88 3.53 11.95 15.08
C ASP A 88 3.08 12.17 16.54
N ILE A 89 3.08 11.11 17.36
CA ILE A 89 2.85 11.17 18.81
C ILE A 89 4.16 11.52 19.53
N ALA A 90 5.28 10.94 19.11
CA ALA A 90 6.59 11.21 19.71
C ALA A 90 7.06 12.65 19.44
N ARG A 91 6.62 13.26 18.33
CA ARG A 91 6.96 14.63 17.92
C ARG A 91 5.69 15.46 17.69
N PRO A 92 4.89 15.71 18.75
CA PRO A 92 3.58 16.34 18.61
C PRO A 92 3.67 17.80 18.11
N GLN A 93 4.81 18.46 18.33
CA GLN A 93 5.06 19.81 17.82
C GLN A 93 5.10 19.85 16.28
N GLU A 94 5.70 18.85 15.64
CA GLU A 94 5.74 18.77 14.17
C GLU A 94 4.34 18.61 13.59
N THR A 95 3.53 17.74 14.19
CA THR A 95 2.12 17.54 13.84
C THR A 95 1.31 18.83 14.02
N ALA A 96 1.49 19.54 15.14
CA ALA A 96 0.80 20.81 15.40
C ALA A 96 1.20 21.92 14.40
N VAL A 97 2.48 21.98 14.02
CA VAL A 97 2.96 22.92 13.00
C VAL A 97 2.36 22.60 11.63
N ALA A 98 2.32 21.33 11.24
CA ALA A 98 1.70 20.90 9.98
C ALA A 98 0.20 21.22 9.93
N GLU A 99 -0.53 20.96 11.02
CA GLU A 99 -1.94 21.31 11.14
C GLU A 99 -2.17 22.82 11.00
N MET A 100 -1.39 23.63 11.73
CA MET A 100 -1.48 25.08 11.68
C MET A 100 -1.22 25.61 10.25
N ALA A 101 -0.17 25.11 9.59
CA ALA A 101 0.15 25.49 8.21
C ALA A 101 -1.00 25.14 7.25
N ALA A 102 -1.57 23.94 7.35
CA ALA A 102 -2.69 23.50 6.52
C ALA A 102 -3.95 24.36 6.74
N ARG A 103 -4.27 24.71 8.00
CA ARG A 103 -5.39 25.59 8.33
C ARG A 103 -5.21 26.99 7.76
N LEU A 104 -4.03 27.59 7.95
CA LEU A 104 -3.72 28.92 7.43
C LEU A 104 -3.80 28.95 5.90
N HIS A 105 -3.23 27.94 5.24
CA HIS A 105 -3.30 27.81 3.78
C HIS A 105 -4.75 27.77 3.27
N ARG A 106 -5.63 27.05 3.99
CA ARG A 106 -7.05 26.91 3.64
C ARG A 106 -7.96 27.98 4.23
N ARG A 107 -7.40 28.94 4.98
CA ARG A 107 -8.14 29.98 5.72
C ARG A 107 -9.23 29.39 6.63
N LEU A 108 -8.93 28.27 7.26
CA LEU A 108 -9.87 27.56 8.15
C LEU A 108 -9.71 28.03 9.61
N PRO A 109 -10.82 28.31 10.31
CA PRO A 109 -10.83 28.48 11.76
C PRO A 109 -10.25 27.27 12.52
N MET A 110 -9.83 27.47 13.77
CA MET A 110 -9.24 26.40 14.60
C MET A 110 -10.27 25.34 15.04
N ASP A 111 -11.53 25.71 15.17
CA ASP A 111 -12.65 24.84 15.56
C ASP A 111 -13.28 24.10 14.38
N ALA A 112 -13.01 24.54 13.15
CA ALA A 112 -13.49 23.87 11.95
C ALA A 112 -12.77 22.52 11.73
N PRO A 113 -13.46 21.47 11.22
CA PRO A 113 -12.81 20.22 10.86
C PRO A 113 -11.76 20.40 9.76
N LEU A 114 -10.52 19.96 10.00
CA LEU A 114 -9.48 19.87 8.97
C LEU A 114 -9.50 18.48 8.33
N ARG A 115 -9.79 18.40 7.03
CA ARG A 115 -9.76 17.14 6.26
C ARG A 115 -8.53 17.10 5.35
N LEU A 116 -7.63 16.15 5.54
CA LEU A 116 -6.44 15.95 4.69
C LEU A 116 -6.65 14.67 3.86
N PRO A 117 -7.23 14.77 2.65
CA PRO A 117 -7.43 13.60 1.79
C PRO A 117 -6.09 13.11 1.21
N VAL A 118 -6.11 11.90 0.65
CA VAL A 118 -5.00 11.41 -0.16
C VAL A 118 -4.93 12.23 -1.45
N ASP A 119 -3.73 12.61 -1.86
CA ASP A 119 -3.50 13.39 -3.08
C ASP A 119 -2.91 12.55 -4.22
N VAL A 120 -2.03 11.61 -3.88
CA VAL A 120 -1.30 10.74 -4.82
C VAL A 120 -1.24 9.34 -4.24
N VAL A 121 -1.46 8.32 -5.07
CA VAL A 121 -1.27 6.92 -4.71
C VAL A 121 -0.09 6.37 -5.50
N ALA A 122 1.03 6.16 -4.82
CA ALA A 122 2.25 5.58 -5.38
C ALA A 122 2.61 4.30 -4.64
N ALA A 123 2.26 3.17 -5.23
CA ALA A 123 2.67 1.86 -4.76
C ALA A 123 4.18 1.67 -4.99
N GLY A 124 4.76 0.73 -4.25
CA GLY A 124 6.15 0.30 -4.42
C GLY A 124 6.19 -1.14 -4.90
N ARG A 125 7.08 -1.44 -5.84
CA ARG A 125 7.33 -2.81 -6.28
C ARG A 125 8.76 -3.21 -5.97
N ARG A 126 8.92 -4.38 -5.36
CA ARG A 126 10.23 -4.98 -5.16
C ARG A 126 10.62 -5.74 -6.42
N ASN A 127 11.58 -5.19 -7.14
CA ASN A 127 12.17 -5.81 -8.31
C ASN A 127 13.36 -6.69 -7.89
N ASN A 128 13.68 -7.70 -8.69
CA ASN A 128 14.90 -8.49 -8.52
C ASN A 128 15.47 -8.92 -9.88
N ALA A 129 16.79 -9.02 -9.94
CA ALA A 129 17.47 -9.72 -11.02
C ALA A 129 17.23 -11.23 -10.88
N ALA A 130 17.57 -11.99 -11.92
CA ALA A 130 17.53 -13.45 -11.86
C ALA A 130 18.55 -13.98 -10.83
N GLU A 131 18.14 -14.95 -10.03
CA GLU A 131 19.03 -15.72 -9.14
C GLU A 131 18.74 -17.22 -9.33
N PRO A 132 19.64 -18.14 -8.93
CA PRO A 132 19.37 -19.57 -9.03
C PRO A 132 18.04 -19.97 -8.36
N GLY A 133 17.07 -20.39 -9.17
CA GLY A 133 15.72 -20.76 -8.73
C GLY A 133 14.76 -19.60 -8.50
N VAL A 134 15.14 -18.36 -8.82
CA VAL A 134 14.29 -17.16 -8.71
C VAL A 134 14.20 -16.47 -10.08
N PRO A 135 13.00 -16.38 -10.68
CA PRO A 135 12.83 -15.74 -11.98
C PRO A 135 13.12 -14.22 -11.88
N PRO A 136 13.59 -13.59 -12.97
CA PRO A 136 13.77 -12.14 -13.00
C PRO A 136 12.41 -11.44 -12.89
N LEU A 137 12.39 -10.33 -12.16
CA LEU A 137 11.27 -9.41 -12.10
C LEU A 137 11.84 -8.00 -12.15
N CYS A 138 12.42 -7.62 -13.28
CA CYS A 138 13.21 -6.39 -13.40
C CYS A 138 12.89 -5.54 -14.65
N CYS A 139 11.72 -5.71 -15.27
CA CYS A 139 11.30 -4.95 -16.46
C CYS A 139 10.77 -3.52 -16.18
N TYR A 140 10.72 -3.07 -14.92
CA TYR A 140 10.17 -1.75 -14.58
C TYR A 140 11.26 -0.69 -14.55
N ALA A 141 10.95 0.47 -15.13
CA ALA A 141 11.71 1.72 -15.02
C ALA A 141 11.56 2.33 -13.61
N PRO A 142 12.17 3.49 -13.28
CA PRO A 142 12.07 4.09 -11.95
C PRO A 142 10.64 4.34 -11.48
N LEU A 143 9.78 4.77 -12.40
CA LEU A 143 8.39 5.12 -12.13
C LEU A 143 7.50 4.75 -13.32
N HIS A 144 6.43 4.01 -13.02
CA HIS A 144 5.36 3.69 -13.95
C HIS A 144 4.06 4.36 -13.53
N PHE A 145 3.26 4.73 -14.52
CA PHE A 145 1.83 5.00 -14.38
C PHE A 145 1.07 3.83 -15.00
N MET A 146 0.12 3.28 -14.27
CA MET A 146 -0.74 2.20 -14.76
C MET A 146 -2.18 2.70 -14.82
N GLU A 147 -2.79 2.50 -15.99
CA GLU A 147 -4.24 2.60 -16.11
C GLU A 147 -4.90 1.53 -15.23
N ARG A 148 -6.17 1.73 -14.88
CA ARG A 148 -6.85 0.92 -13.86
C ARG A 148 -6.84 -0.59 -14.16
N PRO A 149 -7.03 -1.09 -15.40
CA PRO A 149 -6.95 -2.52 -15.66
C PRO A 149 -5.59 -3.10 -15.29
N GLU A 150 -4.51 -2.52 -15.81
CA GLU A 150 -3.13 -2.96 -15.55
C GLU A 150 -2.75 -2.82 -14.06
N LEU A 151 -3.14 -1.70 -13.43
CA LEU A 151 -2.94 -1.48 -12.01
C LEU A 151 -3.61 -2.58 -11.16
N PHE A 152 -4.81 -3.01 -11.55
CA PHE A 152 -5.52 -4.06 -10.83
C PHE A 152 -4.92 -5.44 -11.10
N MET A 153 -4.32 -5.71 -12.27
CA MET A 153 -3.54 -6.93 -12.44
C MET A 153 -2.38 -7.00 -11.44
N GLU A 154 -1.67 -5.88 -11.23
CA GLU A 154 -0.60 -5.77 -10.24
C GLU A 154 -1.15 -5.95 -8.81
N PHE A 155 -2.24 -5.27 -8.44
CA PHE A 155 -2.80 -5.40 -7.09
C PHE A 155 -3.35 -6.80 -6.80
N ILE A 156 -4.03 -7.44 -7.75
CA ILE A 156 -4.52 -8.81 -7.62
C ILE A 156 -3.35 -9.76 -7.38
N SER A 157 -2.27 -9.59 -8.14
CA SER A 157 -1.13 -10.51 -8.15
C SER A 157 -0.15 -10.28 -7.01
N SER A 158 0.10 -9.02 -6.63
CA SER A 158 1.05 -8.59 -5.58
C SER A 158 2.35 -9.42 -5.63
N MET A 159 3.06 -9.29 -6.74
CA MET A 159 4.14 -10.20 -7.13
C MET A 159 5.43 -9.94 -6.36
N THR A 160 6.18 -11.00 -6.08
CA THR A 160 7.49 -10.92 -5.41
C THR A 160 8.41 -12.06 -5.84
N GLY A 161 9.70 -11.78 -6.02
CA GLY A 161 10.70 -12.82 -6.26
C GLY A 161 11.05 -13.66 -5.03
N LYS A 162 10.54 -13.32 -3.84
CA LYS A 162 10.69 -14.17 -2.64
C LYS A 162 9.66 -15.29 -2.67
N SER A 163 10.09 -16.51 -2.33
CA SER A 163 9.24 -17.72 -2.31
C SER A 163 8.57 -17.98 -3.67
N PRO A 164 9.37 -18.19 -4.74
CA PRO A 164 8.83 -18.48 -6.07
C PRO A 164 7.98 -19.76 -6.03
N SER A 165 7.00 -19.80 -6.92
CA SER A 165 6.12 -20.96 -7.09
C SER A 165 6.66 -21.93 -8.13
N THR A 166 6.00 -23.07 -8.31
CA THR A 166 6.37 -24.05 -9.33
C THR A 166 6.28 -23.52 -10.76
N THR A 167 5.51 -22.45 -11.01
CA THR A 167 5.23 -21.94 -12.37
C THR A 167 5.50 -20.45 -12.55
N GLY A 168 6.09 -19.75 -11.58
CA GLY A 168 6.32 -18.30 -11.66
C GLY A 168 6.69 -17.65 -10.33
N ALA A 169 6.56 -16.33 -10.24
CA ALA A 169 6.90 -15.58 -9.03
C ALA A 169 6.01 -15.95 -7.82
N GLY A 170 6.47 -15.57 -6.62
CA GLY A 170 5.63 -15.58 -5.42
C GLY A 170 4.51 -14.54 -5.53
N SER A 171 3.40 -14.77 -4.84
CA SER A 171 2.30 -13.81 -4.68
C SER A 171 2.04 -13.61 -3.19
N GLU A 172 1.91 -12.36 -2.76
CA GLU A 172 1.49 -12.00 -1.41
C GLU A 172 -0.05 -11.99 -1.25
N GLY A 173 -0.77 -12.40 -2.31
CA GLY A 173 -2.22 -12.30 -2.43
C GLY A 173 -2.70 -10.87 -2.68
N ALA A 174 -3.97 -10.72 -3.03
CA ALA A 174 -4.56 -9.42 -3.40
C ALA A 174 -4.21 -8.31 -2.40
N MET A 175 -3.63 -7.22 -2.92
CA MET A 175 -3.17 -6.04 -2.18
C MET A 175 -2.26 -6.37 -1.00
N THR A 176 -1.43 -7.42 -1.10
CA THR A 176 -0.54 -7.93 -0.04
C THR A 176 -1.28 -8.45 1.21
N LYS A 177 -2.58 -8.72 1.09
CA LYS A 177 -3.45 -9.11 2.22
C LYS A 177 -3.68 -10.61 2.33
N GLY A 178 -3.03 -11.45 1.53
CA GLY A 178 -3.21 -12.91 1.55
C GLY A 178 -3.14 -13.51 2.97
N PRO A 179 -2.12 -13.21 3.78
CA PRO A 179 -2.01 -13.73 5.16
C PRO A 179 -2.99 -13.11 6.17
N PHE A 180 -3.73 -12.07 5.79
CA PHE A 180 -4.49 -11.20 6.70
C PHE A 180 -5.98 -11.09 6.36
N ASN A 181 -6.44 -11.75 5.29
CA ASN A 181 -7.82 -11.73 4.86
C ASN A 181 -8.48 -13.09 5.04
N ALA A 182 -9.47 -13.16 5.93
CA ALA A 182 -10.25 -14.37 6.19
C ALA A 182 -11.49 -14.50 5.29
N LEU A 183 -11.69 -13.57 4.35
CA LEU A 183 -12.81 -13.52 3.41
C LEU A 183 -12.31 -13.65 1.97
N ALA A 184 -13.24 -13.84 1.03
CA ALA A 184 -12.93 -13.79 -0.39
C ALA A 184 -12.31 -12.43 -0.75
N SER A 185 -11.07 -12.44 -1.25
CA SER A 185 -10.28 -11.24 -1.58
C SER A 185 -10.95 -10.36 -2.63
N VAL A 186 -11.82 -10.92 -3.46
CA VAL A 186 -12.62 -10.19 -4.45
C VAL A 186 -13.49 -9.09 -3.83
N VAL A 187 -13.92 -9.24 -2.57
CA VAL A 187 -14.70 -8.22 -1.85
C VAL A 187 -13.86 -6.97 -1.61
N ASP A 188 -12.59 -7.16 -1.25
CA ASP A 188 -11.62 -6.09 -1.08
C ASP A 188 -11.28 -5.45 -2.44
N LEU A 189 -11.09 -6.27 -3.48
CA LEU A 189 -10.78 -5.81 -4.83
C LEU A 189 -11.91 -4.93 -5.41
N ASN A 190 -13.17 -5.32 -5.23
CA ASN A 190 -14.33 -4.53 -5.64
C ASN A 190 -14.33 -3.14 -4.98
N ALA A 191 -14.03 -3.08 -3.68
CA ALA A 191 -13.98 -1.83 -2.93
C ALA A 191 -12.78 -0.97 -3.35
N ALA A 192 -11.60 -1.56 -3.53
CA ALA A 192 -10.42 -0.87 -4.00
C ALA A 192 -10.64 -0.31 -5.41
N PHE A 193 -11.21 -1.08 -6.33
CA PHE A 193 -11.52 -0.66 -7.69
C PHE A 193 -12.39 0.59 -7.69
N LEU A 194 -13.51 0.54 -6.95
CA LEU A 194 -14.38 1.70 -6.78
C LEU A 194 -13.63 2.88 -6.17
N SER A 195 -12.73 2.67 -5.20
CA SER A 195 -11.99 3.80 -4.62
C SER A 195 -11.14 4.52 -5.66
N PHE A 196 -10.45 3.82 -6.56
CA PHE A 196 -9.65 4.44 -7.61
C PHE A 196 -10.54 5.09 -8.68
N ALA A 197 -11.57 4.38 -9.14
CA ALA A 197 -12.41 4.85 -10.23
C ALA A 197 -13.29 6.06 -9.82
N LEU A 198 -13.86 6.04 -8.60
CA LEU A 198 -14.73 7.12 -8.12
C LEU A 198 -13.98 8.35 -7.63
N THR A 199 -12.70 8.24 -7.28
CA THR A 199 -11.88 9.41 -6.92
C THR A 199 -11.10 9.96 -8.11
N GLY A 200 -10.91 9.14 -9.15
CA GLY A 200 -10.09 9.50 -10.29
C GLY A 200 -8.59 9.47 -9.98
N TYR A 201 -8.14 8.70 -8.98
CA TYR A 201 -6.72 8.57 -8.68
C TYR A 201 -5.96 7.90 -9.82
N ASP A 202 -4.82 8.50 -10.16
CA ASP A 202 -3.79 7.89 -11.01
C ASP A 202 -3.02 6.83 -10.20
N GLY A 203 -2.83 5.65 -10.79
CA GLY A 203 -2.10 4.54 -10.18
C GLY A 203 -0.61 4.60 -10.50
N TRP A 204 0.21 5.01 -9.53
CA TRP A 204 1.66 5.07 -9.69
C TRP A 204 2.34 3.86 -9.07
N LEU A 205 3.43 3.41 -9.69
CA LEU A 205 4.24 2.31 -9.22
C LEU A 205 5.72 2.66 -9.32
N SER A 206 6.36 2.74 -8.16
CA SER A 206 7.79 3.06 -8.02
C SER A 206 8.64 1.81 -7.82
N SER A 207 9.83 1.80 -8.44
CA SER A 207 10.74 0.67 -8.38
C SER A 207 11.63 0.70 -7.12
N ALA A 208 11.77 -0.47 -6.47
CA ALA A 208 12.71 -0.73 -5.39
C ALA A 208 13.51 -2.00 -5.67
N GLY A 209 14.68 -2.14 -5.03
CA GLY A 209 15.60 -3.25 -5.24
C GLY A 209 16.50 -3.01 -6.46
N VAL A 210 16.01 -3.31 -7.66
CA VAL A 210 16.77 -3.16 -8.92
C VAL A 210 15.93 -2.49 -10.04
N ILE A 211 16.61 -1.96 -11.04
CA ILE A 211 16.04 -1.57 -12.34
C ILE A 211 16.82 -2.31 -13.42
N GLY A 212 16.14 -3.15 -14.20
CA GLY A 212 16.83 -4.14 -15.02
C GLY A 212 17.68 -5.10 -14.20
N PRO A 213 18.42 -6.00 -14.85
CA PRO A 213 19.24 -6.99 -14.15
C PRO A 213 20.49 -6.39 -13.49
N ASN A 214 20.95 -5.22 -13.93
CA ASN A 214 22.30 -4.73 -13.62
C ASN A 214 22.35 -3.48 -12.72
N VAL A 215 21.24 -2.79 -12.48
CA VAL A 215 21.23 -1.56 -11.67
C VAL A 215 20.54 -1.75 -10.34
N ARG A 216 21.30 -1.75 -9.25
CA ARG A 216 20.78 -1.78 -7.88
C ARG A 216 20.37 -0.39 -7.43
N VAL A 217 19.13 -0.25 -6.96
CA VAL A 217 18.55 1.02 -6.48
C VAL A 217 18.07 0.97 -5.03
N ASP A 218 18.03 -0.22 -4.39
CA ASP A 218 17.53 -0.42 -3.03
C ASP A 218 16.21 0.37 -2.76
N HIS A 219 16.27 1.46 -2.00
CA HIS A 219 15.15 2.36 -1.74
C HIS A 219 15.41 3.81 -2.18
N ASP A 220 16.45 4.05 -2.98
CA ASP A 220 16.86 5.40 -3.39
C ASP A 220 15.73 6.12 -4.12
N ILE A 221 15.00 5.41 -5.00
CA ILE A 221 13.84 5.95 -5.71
C ILE A 221 12.62 6.06 -4.80
N SER A 222 12.41 5.09 -3.90
CA SER A 222 11.27 5.09 -2.97
C SER A 222 11.24 6.38 -2.13
N LEU A 223 12.41 6.89 -1.72
CA LEU A 223 12.55 8.12 -0.96
C LEU A 223 12.28 9.39 -1.79
N LEU A 224 12.44 9.34 -3.12
CA LEU A 224 12.23 10.48 -4.02
C LEU A 224 10.77 10.67 -4.43
N VAL A 225 9.94 9.63 -4.35
CA VAL A 225 8.51 9.68 -4.71
C VAL A 225 7.76 10.84 -4.02
N PRO A 226 7.76 10.97 -2.68
CA PRO A 226 7.06 12.10 -2.05
C PRO A 226 7.68 13.44 -2.39
N GLU A 227 9.00 13.51 -2.59
CA GLU A 227 9.71 14.76 -2.91
C GLU A 227 9.36 15.29 -4.31
N VAL A 228 9.22 14.41 -5.31
CA VAL A 228 8.86 14.83 -6.67
C VAL A 228 7.39 15.23 -6.74
N PHE A 229 6.48 14.40 -6.21
CA PHE A 229 5.04 14.64 -6.31
C PHE A 229 4.54 15.80 -5.46
N SER A 230 5.15 16.06 -4.29
CA SER A 230 4.81 17.23 -3.46
C SER A 230 5.25 18.56 -4.07
N ARG A 231 6.23 18.52 -4.99
CA ARG A 231 6.73 19.69 -5.71
C ARG A 231 6.05 19.88 -7.06
N MET A 232 5.06 19.07 -7.43
CA MET A 232 4.24 19.21 -8.64
C MET A 232 2.83 19.66 -8.29
N THR A 233 2.24 20.56 -9.10
CA THR A 233 0.82 20.90 -8.94
C THR A 233 -0.06 19.70 -9.33
N PRO A 234 -1.34 19.67 -8.90
CA PRO A 234 -2.28 18.64 -9.34
C PRO A 234 -2.39 18.51 -10.86
N GLU A 235 -2.36 19.63 -11.60
CA GLU A 235 -2.39 19.64 -13.05
C GLU A 235 -1.11 19.08 -13.65
N GLU A 236 0.06 19.44 -13.12
CA GLU A 236 1.35 18.95 -13.61
C GLU A 236 1.51 17.43 -13.44
N ARG A 237 1.01 16.88 -12.34
CA ARG A 237 1.15 15.44 -12.03
C ARG A 237 0.00 14.56 -12.53
N SER A 238 -0.98 15.14 -13.20
CA SER A 238 -2.03 14.37 -13.87
C SER A 238 -1.42 13.47 -14.94
N ALA A 239 -1.70 12.16 -14.90
CA ALA A 239 -1.18 11.22 -15.88
C ALA A 239 -1.56 11.61 -17.32
N THR A 240 -2.79 12.08 -17.55
CA THR A 240 -3.24 12.60 -18.86
C THR A 240 -2.34 13.72 -19.38
N ASN A 241 -2.00 14.69 -18.53
CA ASN A 241 -1.15 15.81 -18.93
C ASN A 241 0.30 15.37 -19.17
N LEU A 242 0.80 14.46 -18.34
CA LEU A 242 2.14 13.90 -18.48
C LEU A 242 2.29 13.07 -19.76
N ILE A 243 1.26 12.31 -20.16
CA ILE A 243 1.20 11.62 -21.45
C ILE A 243 1.16 12.64 -22.59
N ALA A 244 0.27 13.63 -22.52
CA ALA A 244 0.10 14.64 -23.57
C ALA A 244 1.38 15.44 -23.86
N GLU A 245 2.20 15.68 -22.83
CA GLU A 245 3.49 16.35 -23.00
C GLU A 245 4.67 15.40 -23.27
N GLY A 246 4.46 14.08 -23.33
CA GLY A 246 5.53 13.09 -23.57
C GLY A 246 6.48 12.91 -22.38
N ALA A 247 6.06 13.27 -21.16
CA ALA A 247 6.74 12.91 -19.92
C ALA A 247 6.46 11.45 -19.52
N LEU A 248 5.37 10.86 -20.02
CA LEU A 248 5.10 9.44 -19.96
C LEU A 248 5.03 8.86 -21.37
N GLU A 249 5.60 7.67 -21.56
CA GLU A 249 5.46 6.89 -22.79
C GLU A 249 4.79 5.55 -22.49
N ARG A 250 3.97 5.07 -23.43
CA ARG A 250 3.32 3.76 -23.33
C ARG A 250 4.36 2.67 -23.56
N VAL A 251 4.30 1.60 -22.75
CA VAL A 251 5.02 0.36 -23.04
C VAL A 251 4.14 -0.45 -24.00
N GLU A 252 4.70 -0.85 -25.14
CA GLU A 252 3.98 -1.61 -26.16
C GLU A 252 4.39 -3.09 -26.11
N ASP A 253 3.50 -3.96 -26.57
CA ASP A 253 3.85 -5.36 -26.82
C ASP A 253 4.87 -5.46 -27.97
N PHE A 254 5.68 -6.50 -27.96
CA PHE A 254 6.68 -6.74 -29.01
C PHE A 254 6.86 -8.23 -29.27
N GLU A 255 7.43 -8.58 -30.41
CA GLU A 255 7.79 -9.97 -30.73
C GLU A 255 9.26 -10.23 -30.43
N LEU A 256 9.55 -11.35 -29.75
CA LEU A 256 10.90 -11.87 -29.54
C LEU A 256 10.91 -13.35 -29.92
N ASP A 257 11.78 -13.74 -30.86
CA ASP A 257 11.88 -15.12 -31.37
C ASP A 257 10.54 -15.74 -31.85
N GLY A 258 9.62 -14.90 -32.36
CA GLY A 258 8.30 -15.32 -32.83
C GLY A 258 7.24 -15.52 -31.74
N GLU A 259 7.57 -15.18 -30.49
CA GLU A 259 6.65 -15.12 -29.35
C GLU A 259 6.20 -13.67 -29.13
N LEU A 260 4.91 -13.46 -28.88
CA LEU A 260 4.38 -12.17 -28.45
C LEU A 260 4.68 -11.95 -26.97
N ILE A 261 5.41 -10.89 -26.64
CA ILE A 261 5.70 -10.46 -25.28
C ILE A 261 4.72 -9.34 -24.90
N GLU A 262 3.80 -9.65 -23.97
CA GLU A 262 2.72 -8.75 -23.53
C GLU A 262 3.20 -7.62 -22.57
N ALA A 263 4.19 -6.84 -23.00
CA ALA A 263 4.80 -5.78 -22.19
C ALA A 263 3.86 -4.58 -21.94
N SER A 264 2.78 -4.44 -22.72
CA SER A 264 1.75 -3.41 -22.51
C SER A 264 1.03 -3.50 -21.17
N ARG A 265 1.08 -4.67 -20.50
CA ARG A 265 0.62 -4.85 -19.12
C ARG A 265 1.40 -3.98 -18.11
N LEU A 266 2.56 -3.42 -18.50
CA LEU A 266 3.37 -2.50 -17.68
C LEU A 266 2.86 -1.05 -17.72
N GLY A 267 1.85 -0.74 -18.53
CA GLY A 267 1.25 0.59 -18.64
C GLY A 267 2.16 1.61 -19.30
N TYR A 268 2.43 2.71 -18.61
CA TYR A 268 3.28 3.80 -19.04
C TYR A 268 4.49 3.94 -18.12
N ARG A 269 5.60 4.45 -18.63
CA ARG A 269 6.80 4.76 -17.85
C ARG A 269 7.26 6.18 -18.04
N MET A 270 7.99 6.70 -17.06
CA MET A 270 8.60 8.03 -17.15
C MET A 270 9.69 8.09 -18.24
N THR A 271 9.76 9.22 -18.93
CA THR A 271 10.76 9.47 -19.98
C THR A 271 11.88 10.39 -19.51
N GLU A 272 12.89 10.61 -20.36
CA GLU A 272 13.92 11.64 -20.13
C GLU A 272 13.31 13.04 -19.90
N ARG A 273 12.17 13.32 -20.54
CA ARG A 273 11.46 14.59 -20.40
C ARG A 273 10.89 14.76 -18.98
N PHE A 274 10.38 13.69 -18.37
CA PHE A 274 9.93 13.72 -16.99
C PHE A 274 11.07 14.10 -16.05
N GLN A 275 12.20 13.41 -16.12
CA GLN A 275 13.34 13.73 -15.25
C GLN A 275 13.82 15.16 -15.48
N SER A 276 13.99 15.58 -16.73
CA SER A 276 14.49 16.91 -17.06
C SER A 276 13.59 18.03 -16.54
N LYS A 277 12.27 17.86 -16.62
CA LYS A 277 11.30 18.88 -16.21
C LYS A 277 11.03 18.90 -14.70
N TYR A 278 10.83 17.74 -14.08
CA TYR A 278 10.33 17.65 -12.70
C TYR A 278 11.41 17.32 -11.67
N PHE A 279 12.40 16.49 -12.01
CA PHE A 279 13.51 16.20 -11.09
C PHE A 279 14.48 17.38 -10.94
N GLY A 280 14.43 18.38 -11.83
CA GLY A 280 15.17 19.64 -11.68
C GLY A 280 14.78 20.45 -10.44
N ARG A 281 13.63 20.12 -9.82
CA ARG A 281 13.18 20.70 -8.54
C ARG A 281 13.88 20.09 -7.33
N ILE A 282 14.64 19.02 -7.51
CA ILE A 282 15.37 18.28 -6.47
C ILE A 282 16.87 18.27 -6.78
N PHE A 283 17.23 17.98 -8.03
CA PHE A 283 18.61 17.78 -8.47
C PHE A 283 19.10 18.92 -9.37
N MET A 284 20.39 19.27 -9.22
CA MET A 284 21.04 20.30 -10.03
C MET A 284 21.23 19.89 -11.51
N HIS A 285 21.43 18.60 -11.77
CA HIS A 285 21.64 18.05 -13.11
C HIS A 285 20.61 16.94 -13.39
N PRO A 286 19.34 17.31 -13.67
CA PRO A 286 18.24 16.34 -13.76
C PRO A 286 18.35 15.34 -14.93
N HIS A 287 19.09 15.68 -15.97
CA HIS A 287 19.28 14.85 -17.17
C HIS A 287 20.23 13.65 -16.97
N VAL A 288 20.97 13.61 -15.86
CA VAL A 288 21.87 12.49 -15.51
C VAL A 288 21.44 11.74 -14.25
N VAL A 289 20.23 12.01 -13.74
CA VAL A 289 19.72 11.32 -12.53
C VAL A 289 19.47 9.84 -12.85
N PHE A 290 18.81 9.57 -13.97
CA PHE A 290 18.65 8.23 -14.50
C PHE A 290 19.32 8.12 -15.87
N SER A 291 20.17 7.11 -16.02
CA SER A 291 20.74 6.76 -17.32
C SER A 291 19.66 6.22 -18.26
N GLU A 292 19.95 6.23 -19.56
CA GLU A 292 19.02 5.71 -20.58
C GLU A 292 18.59 4.27 -20.28
N ASN A 293 19.52 3.40 -19.91
CA ASN A 293 19.24 2.01 -19.56
C ASN A 293 18.50 1.82 -18.22
N MET A 294 18.35 2.86 -17.39
CA MET A 294 17.44 2.84 -16.24
C MET A 294 16.02 3.22 -16.68
N LEU A 295 15.87 4.25 -17.52
CA LEU A 295 14.59 4.66 -18.08
C LEU A 295 14.01 3.59 -19.02
N ARG A 296 14.89 2.85 -19.70
CA ARG A 296 14.61 1.79 -20.66
C ARG A 296 15.35 0.51 -20.26
N PRO A 297 14.85 -0.25 -19.27
CA PRO A 297 15.53 -1.43 -18.74
C PRO A 297 15.82 -2.51 -19.77
N GLU A 298 15.04 -2.59 -20.85
CA GLU A 298 15.24 -3.50 -21.98
C GLU A 298 16.62 -3.33 -22.65
N LEU A 299 17.22 -2.13 -22.55
CA LEU A 299 18.56 -1.87 -23.10
C LEU A 299 19.69 -2.53 -22.30
N GLN A 300 19.41 -3.02 -21.09
CA GLN A 300 20.40 -3.73 -20.29
C GLN A 300 20.57 -5.18 -20.75
N ASP A 301 19.44 -5.85 -21.03
CA ASP A 301 19.33 -7.25 -21.46
C ASP A 301 17.88 -7.50 -21.91
N GLU A 302 17.68 -7.71 -23.21
CA GLU A 302 16.36 -7.89 -23.82
C GLU A 302 15.70 -9.21 -23.39
N GLU A 303 16.47 -10.28 -23.25
CA GLU A 303 15.94 -11.59 -22.83
C GLU A 303 15.52 -11.55 -21.35
N ALA A 304 16.32 -10.94 -20.48
CA ALA A 304 15.93 -10.78 -19.08
C ALA A 304 14.70 -9.88 -18.90
N TYR A 305 14.53 -8.90 -19.79
CA TYR A 305 13.33 -8.06 -19.84
C TYR A 305 12.11 -8.88 -20.27
N ALA A 306 12.20 -9.61 -21.38
CA ALA A 306 11.14 -10.47 -21.89
C ALA A 306 10.76 -11.55 -20.86
N GLU A 307 11.73 -12.21 -20.23
CA GLU A 307 11.50 -13.21 -19.20
C GLU A 307 10.81 -12.63 -17.95
N SER A 308 11.11 -11.38 -17.59
CA SER A 308 10.39 -10.68 -16.52
C SER A 308 8.91 -10.48 -16.89
N VAL A 309 8.62 -10.13 -18.14
CA VAL A 309 7.24 -9.98 -18.64
C VAL A 309 6.53 -11.33 -18.69
N ARG A 310 7.17 -12.39 -19.19
CA ARG A 310 6.62 -13.77 -19.17
C ARG A 310 6.27 -14.22 -17.75
N THR A 311 7.15 -13.93 -16.79
CA THR A 311 6.93 -14.22 -15.37
C THR A 311 5.70 -13.49 -14.83
N ILE A 312 5.50 -12.23 -15.23
CA ILE A 312 4.32 -11.43 -14.88
C ILE A 312 3.05 -12.05 -15.46
N VAL A 313 3.02 -12.33 -16.76
CA VAL A 313 1.85 -12.93 -17.45
C VAL A 313 1.48 -14.27 -16.83
N THR A 314 2.45 -15.14 -16.62
CA THR A 314 2.23 -16.46 -16.01
C THR A 314 1.72 -16.34 -14.57
N THR A 315 2.22 -15.35 -13.83
CA THR A 315 1.75 -15.09 -12.46
C THR A 315 0.33 -14.55 -12.45
N HIS A 316 -0.01 -13.62 -13.35
CA HIS A 316 -1.38 -13.11 -13.52
C HIS A 316 -2.34 -14.26 -13.82
N GLN A 317 -1.98 -15.14 -14.76
CA GLN A 317 -2.81 -16.28 -15.13
C GLN A 317 -3.09 -17.19 -13.95
N ARG A 318 -2.05 -17.64 -13.25
CA ARG A 318 -2.19 -18.52 -12.10
C ARG A 318 -3.02 -17.88 -10.97
N VAL A 319 -2.76 -16.62 -10.64
CA VAL A 319 -3.48 -15.93 -9.57
C VAL A 319 -4.95 -15.71 -9.96
N ALA A 320 -5.23 -15.33 -11.21
CA ALA A 320 -6.60 -15.14 -11.65
C ALA A 320 -7.38 -16.46 -11.73
N GLN A 321 -6.73 -17.55 -12.18
CA GLN A 321 -7.32 -18.88 -12.23
C GLN A 321 -7.82 -19.35 -10.86
N SER A 322 -7.16 -18.98 -9.75
CA SER A 322 -7.63 -19.39 -8.42
C SER A 322 -9.01 -18.84 -8.07
N TYR A 323 -9.37 -17.65 -8.56
CA TYR A 323 -10.71 -17.06 -8.35
C TYR A 323 -11.80 -17.80 -9.14
N ILE A 324 -11.43 -18.38 -10.29
CA ILE A 324 -12.32 -19.22 -11.10
C ILE A 324 -12.50 -20.56 -10.39
N ASP A 325 -11.38 -21.19 -9.99
CA ASP A 325 -11.36 -22.52 -9.38
C ASP A 325 -12.13 -22.58 -8.05
N ASP A 326 -12.04 -21.52 -7.22
CA ASP A 326 -12.77 -21.43 -5.95
C ASP A 326 -14.18 -20.83 -6.07
N GLY A 327 -14.56 -20.40 -7.29
CA GLY A 327 -15.86 -19.81 -7.61
C GLY A 327 -16.07 -18.39 -7.07
N THR A 328 -15.08 -17.79 -6.39
CA THR A 328 -15.22 -16.45 -5.81
C THR A 328 -15.28 -15.35 -6.87
N ILE A 329 -14.86 -15.62 -8.11
CA ILE A 329 -15.04 -14.72 -9.25
C ILE A 329 -16.51 -14.29 -9.44
N ALA A 330 -17.48 -15.11 -9.03
CA ALA A 330 -18.90 -14.78 -9.10
C ALA A 330 -19.29 -13.55 -8.24
N LEU A 331 -18.45 -13.17 -7.28
CA LEU A 331 -18.66 -11.98 -6.43
C LEU A 331 -18.01 -10.72 -6.99
N ALA A 332 -17.20 -10.84 -8.05
CA ALA A 332 -16.54 -9.69 -8.67
C ALA A 332 -17.56 -8.76 -9.33
N VAL A 333 -17.35 -7.46 -9.20
CA VAL A 333 -18.09 -6.49 -10.02
C VAL A 333 -17.68 -6.64 -11.49
N PRO A 334 -18.53 -6.30 -12.47
CA PRO A 334 -18.29 -6.65 -13.87
C PRO A 334 -16.89 -6.29 -14.42
N PRO A 335 -16.31 -5.10 -14.13
CA PRO A 335 -14.96 -4.77 -14.62
C PRO A 335 -13.87 -5.66 -14.02
N VAL A 336 -13.97 -5.98 -12.72
CA VAL A 336 -13.02 -6.86 -12.02
C VAL A 336 -13.19 -8.31 -12.48
N LYS A 337 -14.42 -8.74 -12.74
CA LYS A 337 -14.72 -10.07 -13.27
C LYS A 337 -14.07 -10.26 -14.64
N ALA A 338 -14.33 -9.34 -15.56
CA ALA A 338 -13.77 -9.40 -16.91
C ALA A 338 -12.23 -9.35 -16.89
N LEU A 339 -11.64 -8.56 -15.99
CA LEU A 339 -10.18 -8.52 -15.82
C LEU A 339 -9.62 -9.87 -15.33
N LEU A 340 -10.26 -10.52 -14.37
CA LEU A 340 -9.85 -11.84 -13.89
C LEU A 340 -9.94 -12.89 -15.01
N GLU A 341 -11.01 -12.85 -15.81
CA GLU A 341 -11.14 -13.72 -16.99
C GLU A 341 -10.02 -13.45 -18.01
N ILE A 342 -9.79 -12.19 -18.40
CA ILE A 342 -8.69 -11.82 -19.31
C ILE A 342 -7.32 -12.27 -18.77
N MET A 343 -7.07 -12.10 -17.46
CA MET A 343 -5.82 -12.56 -16.85
C MET A 343 -5.66 -14.08 -16.94
N ALA A 344 -6.73 -14.85 -16.72
CA ALA A 344 -6.70 -16.32 -16.66
C ALA A 344 -6.73 -17.00 -18.04
N THR A 345 -7.53 -16.47 -18.96
CA THR A 345 -7.86 -17.11 -20.24
C THR A 345 -7.50 -16.27 -21.47
N GLY A 346 -7.03 -15.03 -21.29
CA GLY A 346 -6.67 -14.10 -22.37
C GLY A 346 -7.83 -13.24 -22.87
N GLU A 347 -9.07 -13.65 -22.63
CA GLU A 347 -10.27 -12.93 -23.05
C GLU A 347 -11.44 -13.08 -22.05
N SER A 348 -12.40 -12.17 -22.13
CA SER A 348 -13.69 -12.17 -21.43
C SER A 348 -14.79 -11.77 -22.42
N ASP A 349 -15.76 -12.66 -22.68
CA ASP A 349 -16.83 -12.44 -23.67
C ASP A 349 -16.32 -11.95 -25.05
N GLY A 350 -15.16 -12.46 -25.49
CA GLY A 350 -14.50 -12.08 -26.74
C GLY A 350 -13.77 -10.72 -26.71
N MET A 351 -13.68 -10.08 -25.54
CA MET A 351 -12.88 -8.88 -25.31
C MET A 351 -11.53 -9.22 -24.69
N THR A 352 -10.51 -8.47 -25.08
CA THR A 352 -9.14 -8.48 -24.58
C THR A 352 -8.85 -7.23 -23.75
N LEU A 353 -7.63 -7.14 -23.20
CA LEU A 353 -7.14 -5.97 -22.47
C LEU A 353 -7.16 -4.67 -23.31
N HIS A 354 -7.13 -4.79 -24.64
CA HIS A 354 -7.03 -3.64 -25.55
C HIS A 354 -8.39 -3.14 -26.04
N ASP A 355 -9.46 -3.92 -25.82
CA ASP A 355 -10.76 -3.57 -26.35
C ASP A 355 -11.32 -2.29 -25.69
N PRO A 356 -11.74 -1.29 -26.49
CA PRO A 356 -12.29 -0.05 -25.95
C PRO A 356 -13.52 -0.27 -25.05
N ALA A 357 -14.33 -1.29 -25.36
CA ALA A 357 -15.49 -1.66 -24.56
C ALA A 357 -15.08 -2.13 -23.16
N PHE A 358 -14.05 -2.98 -23.05
CA PHE A 358 -13.48 -3.41 -21.77
C PHE A 358 -12.90 -2.24 -20.99
N ARG A 359 -12.07 -1.40 -21.63
CA ARG A 359 -11.48 -0.22 -20.96
C ARG A 359 -12.54 0.77 -20.45
N ALA A 360 -13.64 0.95 -21.18
CA ALA A 360 -14.75 1.80 -20.77
C ALA A 360 -15.40 1.35 -19.45
N MET A 361 -15.41 0.05 -19.13
CA MET A 361 -15.97 -0.48 -17.89
C MET A 361 -15.30 0.09 -16.63
N PHE A 362 -14.06 0.58 -16.75
CA PHE A 362 -13.28 1.12 -15.64
C PHE A 362 -13.51 2.62 -15.41
N THR A 363 -14.30 3.31 -16.24
CA THR A 363 -14.48 4.76 -16.14
C THR A 363 -15.56 5.15 -15.15
N ARG A 364 -15.40 6.31 -14.51
CA ARG A 364 -16.36 6.83 -13.53
C ARG A 364 -17.74 7.03 -14.17
N GLU A 365 -17.74 7.48 -15.41
CA GLU A 365 -18.92 7.78 -16.21
C GLU A 365 -19.76 6.53 -16.50
N GLN A 366 -19.12 5.37 -16.64
CA GLN A 366 -19.82 4.09 -16.81
C GLN A 366 -20.24 3.47 -15.47
N ILE A 367 -19.48 3.70 -14.40
CA ILE A 367 -19.76 3.12 -13.07
C ILE A 367 -20.96 3.79 -12.41
N LEU A 368 -20.99 5.12 -12.35
CA LEU A 368 -22.02 5.86 -11.60
C LEU A 368 -23.47 5.51 -12.00
N PRO A 369 -23.82 5.40 -13.29
CA PRO A 369 -25.19 5.04 -13.69
C PRO A 369 -25.45 3.52 -13.69
N SER A 370 -24.46 2.68 -13.39
CA SER A 370 -24.61 1.22 -13.52
C SER A 370 -25.48 0.59 -12.43
N ASP A 371 -26.27 -0.42 -12.83
CA ASP A 371 -27.14 -1.15 -11.90
C ASP A 371 -26.35 -1.85 -10.80
N TRP A 372 -25.22 -2.48 -11.15
CA TRP A 372 -24.39 -3.17 -10.16
C TRP A 372 -23.83 -2.22 -9.10
N TYR A 373 -23.48 -0.98 -9.46
CA TYR A 373 -23.03 0.02 -8.50
C TYR A 373 -24.19 0.47 -7.61
N ARG A 374 -25.36 0.72 -8.21
CA ARG A 374 -26.58 1.07 -7.47
C ARG A 374 -26.98 -0.02 -6.48
N ASP A 375 -26.84 -1.28 -6.84
CA ASP A 375 -27.13 -2.41 -5.94
C ASP A 375 -26.17 -2.44 -4.75
N ARG A 376 -24.90 -2.07 -4.93
CA ARG A 376 -23.97 -1.90 -3.80
C ARG A 376 -24.38 -0.78 -2.85
N LEU A 377 -24.90 0.32 -3.38
CA LEU A 377 -25.39 1.45 -2.56
C LEU A 377 -26.65 1.05 -1.79
N LYS A 378 -27.59 0.37 -2.43
CA LYS A 378 -28.78 -0.21 -1.77
C LYS A 378 -28.38 -1.21 -0.68
N ALA A 379 -27.41 -2.08 -0.95
CA ALA A 379 -26.90 -3.04 0.03
C ALA A 379 -26.26 -2.34 1.25
N GLN A 380 -25.59 -1.20 1.04
CA GLN A 380 -25.04 -0.39 2.12
C GLN A 380 -26.16 0.28 2.95
N ALA A 381 -27.14 0.92 2.30
CA ALA A 381 -28.28 1.54 2.98
C ALA A 381 -29.06 0.50 3.82
N ALA A 382 -29.39 -0.66 3.24
CA ALA A 382 -30.04 -1.75 3.93
C ALA A 382 -29.23 -2.28 5.13
N SER A 383 -27.89 -2.34 5.00
CA SER A 383 -27.02 -2.73 6.11
C SER A 383 -27.02 -1.71 7.25
N ILE A 384 -27.08 -0.41 6.95
CA ILE A 384 -27.17 0.65 7.95
C ILE A 384 -28.51 0.58 8.67
N ALA A 385 -29.61 0.44 7.93
CA ALA A 385 -30.96 0.27 8.48
C ALA A 385 -31.03 -0.96 9.40
N LEU A 386 -30.57 -2.13 8.94
CA LEU A 386 -30.56 -3.35 9.74
C LEU A 386 -29.74 -3.21 11.04
N HIS A 387 -28.58 -2.53 10.96
CA HIS A 387 -27.79 -2.24 12.15
C HIS A 387 -28.54 -1.32 13.12
N ALA A 388 -29.20 -0.28 12.61
CA ALA A 388 -29.99 0.63 13.41
C ALA A 388 -31.14 -0.07 14.13
N GLU A 389 -31.88 -0.93 13.43
CA GLU A 389 -32.95 -1.75 14.00
C GLU A 389 -32.46 -2.63 15.14
N ARG A 390 -31.38 -3.40 14.92
CA ARG A 390 -30.78 -4.27 15.94
C ARG A 390 -30.29 -3.50 17.17
N THR A 391 -29.73 -2.32 16.95
CA THR A 391 -29.24 -1.44 18.00
C THR A 391 -30.39 -0.86 18.82
N VAL A 392 -31.45 -0.39 18.18
CA VAL A 392 -32.69 0.04 18.86
C VAL A 392 -33.28 -1.10 19.70
N GLY A 393 -33.40 -2.30 19.12
CA GLY A 393 -33.92 -3.47 19.83
C GLY A 393 -33.06 -3.84 21.05
N SER A 394 -31.74 -3.75 20.94
CA SER A 394 -30.83 -4.04 22.06
C SER A 394 -30.88 -2.98 23.16
N MET A 395 -30.94 -1.69 22.80
CA MET A 395 -31.10 -0.61 23.78
C MET A 395 -32.46 -0.66 24.49
N LYS A 396 -33.55 -0.97 23.76
CA LYS A 396 -34.88 -1.16 24.35
C LYS A 396 -34.90 -2.32 25.35
N ARG A 397 -34.24 -3.44 25.03
CA ARG A 397 -34.06 -4.55 25.99
C ARG A 397 -33.27 -4.10 27.22
N PHE A 398 -32.17 -3.37 27.02
CA PHE A 398 -31.33 -2.88 28.12
C PHE A 398 -32.09 -1.98 29.11
N ILE A 399 -32.90 -1.03 28.63
CA ILE A 399 -33.69 -0.13 29.49
C ILE A 399 -34.93 -0.79 30.09
N GLY A 400 -35.40 -1.90 29.51
CA GLY A 400 -36.51 -2.68 30.04
C GLY A 400 -36.18 -3.44 31.33
N GLU A 401 -34.88 -3.60 31.63
CA GLU A 401 -34.40 -4.25 32.86
C GLU A 401 -34.39 -3.25 34.03
N PRO A 402 -35.15 -3.48 35.12
CA PRO A 402 -35.24 -2.55 36.25
C PRO A 402 -33.90 -2.27 36.94
N THR A 403 -32.95 -3.21 36.87
CA THR A 403 -31.60 -3.06 37.44
C THR A 403 -30.74 -2.05 36.69
N ASN A 404 -31.11 -1.68 35.46
CA ASN A 404 -30.32 -0.79 34.60
C ASN A 404 -30.76 0.68 34.64
N VAL A 405 -31.82 1.04 35.38
CA VAL A 405 -32.44 2.39 35.34
C VAL A 405 -31.41 3.52 35.54
N LEU A 406 -30.60 3.46 36.60
CA LEU A 406 -29.60 4.50 36.89
C LEU A 406 -28.50 4.57 35.81
N ALA A 407 -28.11 3.42 35.24
CA ALA A 407 -27.13 3.37 34.16
C ALA A 407 -27.70 3.91 32.85
N ALA A 408 -28.96 3.60 32.55
CA ALA A 408 -29.66 4.06 31.35
C ALA A 408 -29.82 5.59 31.32
N GLU A 409 -30.19 6.18 32.46
CA GLU A 409 -30.28 7.64 32.63
C GLU A 409 -28.90 8.29 32.47
N ARG A 410 -27.89 7.81 33.22
CA ARG A 410 -26.53 8.37 33.16
C ARG A 410 -25.91 8.34 31.76
N LEU A 411 -26.22 7.32 30.96
CA LEU A 411 -25.67 7.15 29.61
C LEU A 411 -26.52 7.80 28.50
N GLY A 412 -27.70 8.34 28.83
CA GLY A 412 -28.63 8.93 27.87
C GLY A 412 -29.14 7.91 26.83
N ILE A 413 -29.52 6.71 27.29
CA ILE A 413 -29.89 5.62 26.36
C ILE A 413 -31.18 5.95 25.60
N THR A 414 -32.12 6.68 26.22
CA THR A 414 -33.37 7.09 25.59
C THR A 414 -33.13 8.01 24.40
N GLU A 415 -32.26 9.01 24.53
CA GLU A 415 -31.90 9.92 23.43
C GLU A 415 -31.20 9.17 22.30
N ARG A 416 -30.32 8.21 22.64
CA ARG A 416 -29.66 7.35 21.64
C ARG A 416 -30.65 6.46 20.89
N ILE A 417 -31.70 5.97 21.56
CA ILE A 417 -32.79 5.24 20.88
C ILE A 417 -33.46 6.14 19.84
N VAL A 418 -33.82 7.38 20.19
CA VAL A 418 -34.45 8.32 19.26
C VAL A 418 -33.54 8.59 18.06
N SER A 419 -32.25 8.85 18.31
CA SER A 419 -31.26 9.05 17.23
C SER A 419 -31.18 7.84 16.29
N MET A 420 -31.11 6.62 16.82
CA MET A 420 -31.03 5.42 16.00
C MET A 420 -32.34 5.09 15.28
N GLN A 421 -33.50 5.45 15.84
CA GLN A 421 -34.78 5.35 15.15
C GLN A 421 -34.85 6.32 13.96
N SER A 422 -34.30 7.52 14.09
CA SER A 422 -34.17 8.46 12.97
C SER A 422 -33.27 7.89 11.86
N THR A 423 -32.10 7.33 12.23
CA THR A 423 -31.21 6.64 11.29
C THR A 423 -31.92 5.47 10.58
N LEU A 424 -32.67 4.66 11.32
CA LEU A 424 -33.44 3.56 10.75
C LEU A 424 -34.46 4.07 9.72
N ALA A 425 -35.25 5.08 10.07
CA ALA A 425 -36.25 5.66 9.18
C ALA A 425 -35.62 6.23 7.91
N HIS A 426 -34.51 6.96 8.06
CA HIS A 426 -33.76 7.55 6.94
C HIS A 426 -33.24 6.49 5.97
N TYR A 427 -32.49 5.51 6.47
CA TYR A 427 -31.85 4.50 5.61
C TYR A 427 -32.79 3.37 5.15
N SER A 428 -34.05 3.39 5.59
CA SER A 428 -35.10 2.51 5.05
C SER A 428 -35.87 3.16 3.90
N SER A 429 -35.59 4.42 3.54
CA SER A 429 -36.24 5.09 2.41
C SER A 429 -35.66 4.65 1.07
N ASP A 430 -36.43 4.85 0.00
CA ASP A 430 -36.01 4.49 -1.36
C ASP A 430 -34.87 5.38 -1.88
N GLU A 431 -34.76 6.60 -1.36
CA GLU A 431 -33.75 7.61 -1.74
C GLU A 431 -32.41 7.43 -1.03
N ALA A 432 -32.34 6.62 0.04
CA ALA A 432 -31.14 6.46 0.87
C ALA A 432 -29.90 6.00 0.07
N ALA A 433 -30.11 5.23 -1.00
CA ALA A 433 -29.03 4.79 -1.87
C ALA A 433 -28.44 5.95 -2.70
N ASP A 434 -29.25 6.93 -3.09
CA ASP A 434 -28.81 8.04 -3.95
C ASP A 434 -27.89 9.00 -3.16
N GLU A 435 -28.15 9.19 -1.87
CA GLU A 435 -27.27 9.95 -0.96
C GLU A 435 -25.88 9.31 -0.76
N LEU A 436 -25.78 8.00 -0.97
CA LEU A 436 -24.53 7.24 -0.86
C LEU A 436 -23.73 7.22 -2.18
N SER A 437 -24.23 7.85 -3.24
CA SER A 437 -23.53 7.92 -4.53
C SER A 437 -22.17 8.61 -4.39
N GLY A 438 -21.14 8.01 -4.98
CA GLY A 438 -19.74 8.40 -4.80
C GLY A 438 -19.02 7.67 -3.65
N THR A 439 -19.72 6.88 -2.82
CA THR A 439 -19.09 5.98 -1.85
C THR A 439 -18.82 4.59 -2.45
N LEU A 440 -18.13 3.71 -1.72
CA LEU A 440 -17.80 2.35 -2.18
C LEU A 440 -19.00 1.38 -2.19
N GLY A 441 -20.10 1.79 -1.55
CA GLY A 441 -21.21 0.90 -1.24
C GLY A 441 -20.77 -0.31 -0.41
N ARG A 442 -21.54 -1.39 -0.51
CA ARG A 442 -21.27 -2.68 0.16
C ARG A 442 -21.32 -3.81 -0.86
N GLN A 443 -20.56 -4.87 -0.61
CA GLN A 443 -20.74 -6.12 -1.36
C GLN A 443 -22.20 -6.57 -1.28
N VAL A 444 -22.82 -6.76 -2.45
CA VAL A 444 -24.16 -7.34 -2.54
C VAL A 444 -24.05 -8.78 -2.05
N ASN A 445 -24.90 -9.16 -1.09
CA ASN A 445 -24.79 -10.44 -0.39
C ASN A 445 -24.64 -11.60 -1.37
N TRP A 446 -23.65 -12.45 -1.12
CA TRP A 446 -23.74 -13.83 -1.56
C TRP A 446 -24.77 -14.52 -0.68
N ARG A 447 -25.88 -14.96 -1.27
CA ARG A 447 -26.80 -15.89 -0.60
C ARG A 447 -26.24 -17.29 -0.64
#